data_AF-A0A2M8BQ61-F1
#
_entry.id   AF-A0A2M8BQ61-F1
#
_cell.length_a   1.000
_cell.length_b   1.000
_cell.length_c   1.000
_cell.angle_alpha   90.00
_cell.angle_beta   90.00
_cell.angle_gamma   90.00
#
_symmetry.space_group_name_H-M   'P 1'
#
loop_
_entity.id
_entity.type
_entity.pdbx_description
1 polymer ?
#
loop_
_entity_poly.entity_id
_entity_poly.type
_entity_poly.pdbx_seq_one_letter_code
_entity_poly.pdbx_strand_id
1 'polypeptide(L)'
;MLLEWRRPAARFRGDWKHRQIRRYRAWAFRAAWQNCKIITKRPYRQFSMPTPDTQRLLVVCTRRIGDVLLVTPLIRSLRRAWPQAQIDALVFRGTAGVLEGNPDLDELIVVPERSTKMVRWRELRQLWNRYDLSFSCVPSDRARLYAWAASRRHLGMLAADEITVKLRLMDSAVRFDDINTHTVSMGLQLADLVNVARCPEVVPPTAGGSLPSEIRQAFAVLHPFPKFNYKMWTEAGWVALAQALQGRGFQVVLTGSSDAEEVGYCQRLAAASGALCLAGQLSLAQTADLLRQAELFVGPDTAVTHLAAACGIPTVALFGPSNPVKWGPWPSGRDVIDSPWRMVGSARHGNVMLLQGSGECVPCRLEGCDRHLASWSRCLQEMPSARVIDAALGMLKPTSAELAR
;
A
#
# COMPACT_ATOMS: atom_id res chain seq x y z
N MET A 1 42.47 -28.15 0.39
CA MET A 1 42.07 -28.60 -0.97
C MET A 1 41.04 -27.62 -1.50
N LEU A 2 41.51 -26.67 -2.30
CA LEU A 2 40.71 -25.71 -3.06
C LEU A 2 40.05 -26.45 -4.23
N LEU A 3 38.73 -26.34 -4.39
CA LEU A 3 38.04 -26.77 -5.61
C LEU A 3 37.44 -25.55 -6.30
N GLU A 4 38.14 -25.14 -7.34
CA GLU A 4 37.80 -24.09 -8.30
C GLU A 4 36.47 -24.39 -9.00
N TRP A 5 35.54 -23.44 -8.95
CA TRP A 5 34.35 -23.45 -9.79
C TRP A 5 34.69 -22.80 -11.15
N ARG A 6 34.83 -23.64 -12.18
CA ARG A 6 35.06 -23.23 -13.58
C ARG A 6 33.84 -22.51 -14.15
N ARG A 7 34.05 -21.30 -14.67
CA ARG A 7 33.11 -20.54 -15.51
C ARG A 7 32.98 -21.18 -16.90
N PRO A 8 31.80 -21.19 -17.53
CA PRO A 8 31.70 -21.29 -18.99
C PRO A 8 31.89 -19.90 -19.61
N ALA A 9 32.88 -19.78 -20.48
CA ALA A 9 33.08 -18.62 -21.34
C ALA A 9 32.00 -18.59 -22.44
N ALA A 10 31.05 -17.67 -22.35
CA ALA A 10 30.19 -17.31 -23.47
C ALA A 10 30.72 -16.03 -24.12
N ARG A 11 31.16 -16.18 -25.39
CA ARG A 11 31.68 -15.14 -26.26
C ARG A 11 30.69 -13.97 -26.40
N PHE A 12 31.09 -12.79 -25.95
CA PHE A 12 30.48 -11.53 -26.32
C PHE A 12 30.72 -11.26 -27.81
N ARG A 13 29.66 -11.14 -28.60
CA ARG A 13 29.65 -10.33 -29.82
C ARG A 13 28.69 -9.18 -29.59
N GLY A 14 29.20 -7.96 -29.77
CA GLY A 14 28.44 -6.73 -29.64
C GLY A 14 27.34 -6.63 -30.69
N ASP A 15 26.29 -5.88 -30.37
CA ASP A 15 26.01 -4.58 -30.99
C ASP A 15 24.55 -4.16 -30.72
N TRP A 16 24.27 -3.63 -29.51
CA TRP A 16 22.95 -3.04 -29.18
C TRP A 16 23.05 -1.78 -28.29
N LYS A 17 24.26 -1.25 -28.10
CA LYS A 17 24.49 0.07 -27.49
C LYS A 17 24.43 1.12 -28.58
N HIS A 18 23.33 1.88 -28.70
CA HIS A 18 23.37 3.34 -28.95
C HIS A 18 22.01 4.04 -29.18
N ARG A 19 20.85 3.37 -29.13
CA ARG A 19 19.54 4.04 -29.40
C ARG A 19 18.65 4.38 -28.19
N GLN A 20 18.95 3.94 -26.96
CA GLN A 20 18.10 4.26 -25.79
C GLN A 20 18.62 5.40 -24.89
N ILE A 21 19.88 5.81 -25.01
CA ILE A 21 20.49 6.81 -24.09
C ILE A 21 20.30 8.27 -24.56
N ARG A 22 19.89 8.50 -25.81
CA ARG A 22 19.66 9.86 -26.34
C ARG A 22 18.27 10.47 -26.06
N ARG A 23 17.28 9.70 -25.60
CA ARG A 23 15.93 10.23 -25.27
C ARG A 23 15.84 10.87 -23.88
N TYR A 24 16.84 10.70 -23.01
CA TYR A 24 16.81 11.19 -21.64
C TYR A 24 17.38 12.62 -21.46
N ARG A 25 18.09 13.18 -22.44
CA ARG A 25 18.73 14.51 -22.31
C ARG A 25 17.92 15.69 -22.86
N ALA A 26 16.82 15.44 -23.59
CA ALA A 26 15.94 16.50 -24.10
C ALA A 26 14.73 16.80 -23.19
N TRP A 27 14.53 16.02 -22.12
CA TRP A 27 13.41 16.19 -21.19
C TRP A 27 13.71 17.18 -20.04
N ALA A 28 15.00 17.47 -19.81
CA ALA A 28 15.47 18.24 -18.66
C ALA A 28 15.32 19.77 -18.77
N PHE A 29 14.80 20.32 -19.87
CA PHE A 29 14.62 21.76 -20.05
C PHE A 29 13.15 22.25 -20.04
N ARG A 30 12.18 21.38 -19.73
CA ARG A 30 10.77 21.75 -19.49
C ARG A 30 10.23 21.24 -18.14
N ALA A 31 11.12 20.88 -17.22
CA ALA A 31 10.80 20.39 -15.88
C ALA A 31 10.76 21.53 -14.84
N ALA A 32 10.16 22.66 -15.19
CA ALA A 32 9.91 23.77 -14.29
C ALA A 32 8.53 24.34 -14.59
N TRP A 33 7.49 23.61 -14.18
CA TRP A 33 6.20 24.12 -13.67
C TRP A 33 5.28 22.92 -13.38
N GLN A 34 4.91 22.78 -12.11
CA GLN A 34 3.90 21.90 -11.56
C GLN A 34 2.58 22.03 -12.36
N ASN A 35 1.84 20.92 -12.56
CA ASN A 35 0.37 20.89 -12.61
C ASN A 35 -0.17 19.47 -12.86
N CYS A 36 -0.80 18.87 -11.84
CA CYS A 36 -1.80 17.82 -12.03
C CYS A 36 -2.98 18.44 -12.80
N LYS A 37 -2.98 18.28 -14.13
CA LYS A 37 -4.06 18.86 -14.96
C LYS A 37 -5.33 18.03 -14.80
N ILE A 38 -6.39 18.63 -14.25
CA ILE A 38 -7.75 18.09 -14.33
C ILE A 38 -8.17 18.02 -15.80
N ILE A 39 -8.82 16.93 -16.21
CA ILE A 39 -9.32 16.75 -17.57
C ILE A 39 -10.84 16.56 -17.52
N THR A 40 -11.59 17.37 -18.26
CA THR A 40 -13.05 17.35 -18.27
C THR A 40 -13.60 17.17 -19.69
N LYS A 41 -14.72 16.45 -19.83
CA LYS A 41 -15.47 16.37 -21.11
C LYS A 41 -16.25 17.64 -21.43
N ARG A 42 -16.69 18.34 -20.39
CA ARG A 42 -17.49 19.57 -20.46
C ARG A 42 -16.59 20.73 -20.02
N PRO A 43 -16.75 21.96 -20.56
CA PRO A 43 -15.99 23.10 -20.07
C PRO A 43 -16.15 23.19 -18.54
N TYR A 44 -15.04 23.46 -17.85
CA TYR A 44 -15.00 23.66 -16.40
C TYR A 44 -15.89 24.86 -16.05
N ARG A 45 -17.20 24.62 -15.91
CA ARG A 45 -18.03 25.45 -15.07
C ARG A 45 -17.55 25.16 -13.66
N GLN A 46 -17.29 26.19 -12.87
CA GLN A 46 -17.29 26.08 -11.41
C GLN A 46 -18.63 25.44 -11.04
N PHE A 47 -18.68 24.12 -11.01
CA PHE A 47 -19.74 23.39 -10.38
C PHE A 47 -19.43 23.55 -8.90
N SER A 48 -19.87 24.68 -8.34
CA SER A 48 -20.50 24.60 -7.02
C SER A 48 -21.55 23.52 -7.19
N MET A 49 -21.26 22.29 -6.75
CA MET A 49 -22.30 21.29 -6.56
C MET A 49 -23.29 21.99 -5.63
N PRO A 50 -24.47 22.39 -6.10
CA PRO A 50 -25.38 23.14 -5.25
C PRO A 50 -25.90 22.14 -4.22
N THR A 51 -25.28 22.00 -3.03
CA THR A 51 -25.59 20.96 -2.00
C THR A 51 -26.76 20.04 -2.39
N PRO A 52 -26.55 19.06 -3.30
CA PRO A 52 -27.71 18.44 -3.93
C PRO A 52 -27.73 16.99 -3.52
N ASP A 53 -28.63 16.58 -2.64
CA ASP A 53 -29.22 15.23 -2.57
C ASP A 53 -28.33 14.07 -3.06
N THR A 54 -27.03 14.07 -2.75
CA THR A 54 -26.11 13.04 -3.25
C THR A 54 -26.22 11.94 -2.23
N GLN A 55 -27.31 11.20 -2.37
CA GLN A 55 -27.72 10.21 -1.39
C GLN A 55 -26.98 8.91 -1.59
N ARG A 56 -26.43 8.63 -2.78
CA ARG A 56 -25.77 7.36 -3.08
C ARG A 56 -24.49 7.53 -3.88
N LEU A 57 -23.38 7.13 -3.27
CA LEU A 57 -22.03 7.17 -3.83
C LEU A 57 -21.44 5.77 -3.94
N LEU A 58 -20.66 5.54 -5.00
CA LEU A 58 -19.90 4.31 -5.18
C LEU A 58 -18.40 4.60 -5.35
N VAL A 59 -17.58 4.00 -4.49
CA VAL A 59 -16.12 4.05 -4.59
C VAL A 59 -15.60 2.72 -5.15
N VAL A 60 -15.00 2.75 -6.33
CA VAL A 60 -14.55 1.55 -7.06
C VAL A 60 -13.03 1.43 -6.99
N CYS A 61 -12.54 0.39 -6.31
CA CYS A 61 -11.11 0.05 -6.24
C CYS A 61 -10.89 -1.45 -6.54
N THR A 62 -10.60 -1.76 -7.81
CA THR A 62 -10.43 -3.13 -8.30
C THR A 62 -8.94 -3.44 -8.49
N ARG A 63 -8.14 -3.36 -7.41
CA ARG A 63 -6.67 -3.54 -7.37
C ARG A 63 -6.27 -4.43 -6.16
N ARG A 64 -5.06 -4.28 -5.62
CA ARG A 64 -4.51 -5.12 -4.54
C ARG A 64 -4.91 -4.56 -3.17
N ILE A 65 -4.64 -5.34 -2.12
CA ILE A 65 -5.01 -5.01 -0.72
C ILE A 65 -4.51 -3.60 -0.32
N GLY A 66 -3.24 -3.29 -0.61
CA GLY A 66 -2.67 -1.97 -0.31
C GLY A 66 -3.39 -0.82 -1.03
N ASP A 67 -3.74 -0.99 -2.31
CA ASP A 67 -4.49 0.02 -3.06
C ASP A 67 -5.86 0.29 -2.42
N VAL A 68 -6.56 -0.76 -2.00
CA VAL A 68 -7.89 -0.64 -1.38
C VAL A 68 -7.80 0.05 -0.01
N LEU A 69 -6.81 -0.29 0.82
CA LEU A 69 -6.57 0.40 2.09
C LEU A 69 -6.32 1.91 1.88
N LEU A 70 -5.47 2.26 0.90
CA LEU A 70 -5.09 3.65 0.64
C LEU A 70 -6.19 4.48 -0.06
N VAL A 71 -7.35 3.88 -0.39
CA VAL A 71 -8.56 4.57 -0.83
C VAL A 71 -9.42 5.05 0.33
N THR A 72 -9.26 4.49 1.53
CA THR A 72 -10.03 4.89 2.73
C THR A 72 -9.99 6.39 3.07
N PRO A 73 -8.90 7.15 2.82
CA PRO A 73 -8.91 8.61 3.04
C PRO A 73 -9.92 9.34 2.14
N LEU A 74 -10.13 8.88 0.90
CA LEU A 74 -11.18 9.42 0.03
C LEU A 74 -12.56 9.11 0.62
N ILE A 75 -12.80 7.86 1.02
CA ILE A 75 -14.07 7.43 1.63
C ILE A 75 -14.39 8.28 2.88
N ARG A 76 -13.41 8.43 3.78
CA ARG A 76 -13.51 9.29 4.97
C ARG A 76 -13.79 10.75 4.64
N SER A 77 -13.16 11.29 3.58
CA SER A 77 -13.42 12.65 3.11
C SER A 77 -14.87 12.82 2.67
N LEU A 78 -15.39 11.85 1.90
CA LEU A 78 -16.78 11.84 1.41
C LEU A 78 -17.77 11.71 2.57
N ARG A 79 -17.53 10.81 3.54
CA ARG A 79 -18.39 10.65 4.73
C ARG A 79 -18.44 11.93 5.57
N ARG A 80 -17.31 12.60 5.77
CA ARG A 80 -17.27 13.88 6.52
C ARG A 80 -18.05 14.99 5.82
N ALA A 81 -17.98 15.06 4.50
CA ALA A 81 -18.71 16.07 3.72
C ALA A 81 -20.20 15.74 3.57
N TRP A 82 -20.56 14.45 3.49
CA TRP A 82 -21.93 13.98 3.32
C TRP A 82 -22.28 12.88 4.34
N PRO A 83 -22.52 13.24 5.62
CA PRO A 83 -22.71 12.26 6.69
C PRO A 83 -23.92 11.33 6.49
N GLN A 84 -24.97 11.81 5.81
CA GLN A 84 -26.23 11.09 5.57
C GLN A 84 -26.27 10.36 4.22
N ALA A 85 -25.23 10.47 3.40
CA ALA A 85 -25.20 9.78 2.13
C ALA A 85 -24.87 8.30 2.32
N GLN A 86 -25.48 7.43 1.52
CA GLN A 86 -25.06 6.06 1.35
C GLN A 86 -23.75 6.04 0.56
N ILE A 87 -22.69 5.49 1.14
CA ILE A 87 -21.36 5.36 0.55
C ILE A 87 -20.99 3.89 0.50
N ASP A 88 -20.97 3.34 -0.71
CA ASP A 88 -20.64 1.95 -0.93
C ASP A 88 -19.26 1.82 -1.58
N ALA A 89 -18.59 0.68 -1.36
CA ALA A 89 -17.32 0.36 -2.01
C ALA A 89 -17.42 -0.90 -2.86
N LEU A 90 -16.86 -0.88 -4.08
CA LEU A 90 -16.73 -2.06 -4.94
C LEU A 90 -15.26 -2.49 -5.05
N VAL A 91 -14.98 -3.71 -4.59
CA VAL A 91 -13.61 -4.26 -4.53
C VAL A 91 -13.57 -5.74 -4.93
N PHE A 92 -12.38 -6.31 -5.07
CA PHE A 92 -12.24 -7.76 -5.25
C PHE A 92 -12.47 -8.54 -3.97
N ARG A 93 -12.97 -9.76 -4.12
CA ARG A 93 -13.13 -10.71 -3.01
C ARG A 93 -11.88 -10.88 -2.16
N GLY A 94 -10.70 -11.02 -2.78
CA GLY A 94 -9.44 -11.17 -2.06
C GLY A 94 -8.93 -9.90 -1.36
N THR A 95 -9.58 -8.75 -1.54
CA THR A 95 -9.19 -7.47 -0.93
C THR A 95 -10.23 -6.90 0.03
N ALA A 96 -11.42 -7.51 0.11
CA ALA A 96 -12.56 -6.99 0.87
C ALA A 96 -12.25 -6.83 2.37
N GLY A 97 -11.51 -7.76 2.97
CA GLY A 97 -11.19 -7.74 4.40
C GLY A 97 -10.43 -6.51 4.89
N VAL A 98 -9.85 -5.71 3.98
CA VAL A 98 -9.17 -4.46 4.37
C VAL A 98 -10.14 -3.29 4.62
N LEU A 99 -11.42 -3.46 4.26
CA LEU A 99 -12.50 -2.51 4.52
C LEU A 99 -13.51 -3.02 5.56
N GLU A 100 -13.24 -4.19 6.15
CA GLU A 100 -14.10 -4.78 7.17
C GLU A 100 -14.24 -3.86 8.39
N GLY A 101 -15.47 -3.60 8.82
CA GLY A 101 -15.74 -2.70 9.95
C GLY A 101 -15.44 -1.23 9.69
N ASN A 102 -15.24 -0.81 8.43
CA ASN A 102 -15.00 0.60 8.11
C ASN A 102 -16.27 1.44 8.41
N PRO A 103 -16.21 2.43 9.31
CA PRO A 103 -17.39 3.20 9.75
C PRO A 103 -17.88 4.21 8.71
N ASP A 104 -17.11 4.43 7.64
CA ASP A 104 -17.46 5.40 6.59
C ASP A 104 -18.26 4.76 5.44
N LEU A 105 -18.39 3.43 5.43
CA LEU A 105 -19.10 2.65 4.40
C LEU A 105 -20.43 2.09 4.90
N ASP A 106 -21.42 2.06 4.01
CA ASP A 106 -22.72 1.42 4.26
C ASP A 106 -22.78 0.00 3.67
N GLU A 107 -22.33 -0.19 2.43
CA GLU A 107 -22.28 -1.51 1.78
C GLU A 107 -20.90 -1.79 1.15
N LEU A 108 -20.40 -3.02 1.33
CA LEU A 108 -19.21 -3.53 0.64
C LEU A 108 -19.59 -4.51 -0.47
N ILE A 109 -19.49 -4.07 -1.71
CA ILE A 109 -19.80 -4.84 -2.91
C ILE A 109 -18.57 -5.62 -3.36
N VAL A 110 -18.69 -6.94 -3.31
CA VAL A 110 -17.58 -7.85 -3.58
C VAL A 110 -17.74 -8.58 -4.90
N VAL A 111 -16.81 -8.35 -5.84
CA VAL A 111 -16.76 -9.02 -7.15
C VAL A 111 -15.55 -9.96 -7.26
N PRO A 112 -15.59 -11.02 -8.08
CA PRO A 112 -14.44 -11.88 -8.29
C PRO A 112 -13.40 -11.18 -9.17
N GLU A 113 -12.11 -11.39 -8.85
CA GLU A 113 -11.01 -10.83 -9.64
C GLU A 113 -10.99 -11.38 -11.07
N ARG A 114 -11.41 -12.63 -11.27
CA ARG A 114 -11.62 -13.25 -12.57
C ARG A 114 -13.10 -13.60 -12.70
N SER A 115 -13.77 -12.97 -13.66
CA SER A 115 -15.19 -13.21 -13.96
C SER A 115 -15.39 -13.63 -15.41
N THR A 116 -16.30 -14.59 -15.63
CA THR A 116 -16.81 -14.88 -16.97
C THR A 116 -17.62 -13.69 -17.48
N LYS A 117 -17.83 -13.60 -18.80
CA LYS A 117 -18.62 -12.51 -19.40
C LYS A 117 -20.05 -12.45 -18.82
N MET A 118 -20.66 -13.61 -18.57
CA MET A 118 -22.01 -13.71 -18.02
C MET A 118 -22.09 -13.19 -16.58
N VAL A 119 -21.13 -13.57 -15.72
CA VAL A 119 -21.05 -13.06 -14.34
C VAL A 119 -20.86 -11.54 -14.35
N ARG A 120 -19.94 -11.03 -15.18
CA ARG A 120 -19.69 -9.60 -15.30
C ARG A 120 -20.92 -8.82 -15.80
N TRP A 121 -21.64 -9.36 -16.77
CA TRP A 121 -22.86 -8.73 -17.27
C TRP A 121 -23.94 -8.65 -16.19
N ARG A 122 -24.10 -9.71 -15.39
CA ARG A 122 -25.01 -9.71 -14.24
C ARG A 122 -24.61 -8.66 -13.21
N GLU A 123 -23.33 -8.56 -12.85
CA GLU A 123 -22.82 -7.54 -11.92
C GLU A 123 -23.09 -6.13 -12.44
N LEU A 124 -22.80 -5.84 -13.71
CA LEU A 124 -23.06 -4.54 -14.32
C LEU A 124 -24.56 -4.23 -14.36
N ARG A 125 -25.40 -5.22 -14.67
CA ARG A 125 -26.86 -5.06 -14.66
C ARG A 125 -27.40 -4.77 -13.26
N GLN A 126 -26.83 -5.40 -12.23
CA GLN A 126 -27.22 -5.17 -10.83
C GLN A 126 -26.83 -3.79 -10.33
N LEU A 127 -25.73 -3.23 -10.85
CA LEU A 127 -25.25 -1.89 -10.48
C LEU A 127 -25.91 -0.78 -11.30
N TRP A 128 -26.54 -1.12 -12.42
CA TRP A 128 -26.96 -0.17 -13.44
C TRP A 128 -27.73 1.03 -12.86
N ASN A 129 -27.14 2.22 -12.95
CA ASN A 129 -27.75 3.49 -12.55
C ASN A 129 -28.28 3.53 -11.10
N ARG A 130 -27.65 2.75 -10.18
CA ARG A 130 -28.01 2.73 -8.74
C ARG A 130 -27.50 3.94 -7.96
N TYR A 131 -26.45 4.60 -8.45
CA TYR A 131 -25.74 5.66 -7.73
C TYR A 131 -25.82 6.99 -8.47
N ASP A 132 -25.77 8.09 -7.72
CA ASP A 132 -25.75 9.43 -8.30
C ASP A 132 -24.34 9.79 -8.78
N LEU A 133 -23.33 9.35 -8.03
CA LEU A 133 -21.92 9.63 -8.26
C LEU A 133 -21.06 8.38 -8.02
N SER A 134 -20.07 8.15 -8.86
CA SER A 134 -19.05 7.13 -8.61
C SER A 134 -17.62 7.63 -8.83
N PHE A 135 -16.69 6.96 -8.16
CA PHE A 135 -15.26 7.21 -8.26
C PHE A 135 -14.53 5.94 -8.70
N SER A 136 -13.82 5.97 -9.83
CA SER A 136 -12.81 4.95 -10.15
C SER A 136 -11.44 5.39 -9.64
N CYS A 137 -11.05 4.84 -8.49
CA CYS A 137 -9.86 5.26 -7.73
C CYS A 137 -8.54 4.74 -8.28
N VAL A 138 -8.59 4.04 -9.41
CA VAL A 138 -7.44 3.41 -10.06
C VAL A 138 -7.60 3.56 -11.57
N PRO A 139 -6.51 3.82 -12.33
CA PRO A 139 -6.58 3.91 -13.77
C PRO A 139 -6.71 2.50 -14.38
N SER A 140 -7.92 1.94 -14.34
CA SER A 140 -8.25 0.60 -14.81
C SER A 140 -9.55 0.62 -15.61
N ASP A 141 -9.54 -0.02 -16.78
CA ASP A 141 -10.74 -0.13 -17.62
C ASP A 141 -11.87 -0.86 -16.90
N ARG A 142 -11.55 -1.82 -16.03
CA ARG A 142 -12.55 -2.52 -15.22
C ARG A 142 -13.18 -1.61 -14.17
N ALA A 143 -12.36 -0.85 -13.41
CA ALA A 143 -12.88 0.09 -12.43
C ALA A 143 -13.78 1.14 -13.10
N ARG A 144 -13.34 1.66 -14.25
CA ARG A 144 -14.12 2.62 -15.04
C ARG A 144 -15.44 2.05 -15.54
N LEU A 145 -15.45 0.81 -16.02
CA LEU A 145 -16.66 0.18 -16.52
C LEU A 145 -17.70 -0.01 -15.42
N TYR A 146 -17.31 -0.47 -14.23
CA TYR A 146 -18.22 -0.59 -13.09
C TYR A 146 -18.75 0.78 -12.68
N ALA A 147 -17.87 1.77 -12.51
CA ALA A 147 -18.25 3.12 -12.10
C ALA A 147 -19.19 3.80 -13.12
N TRP A 148 -18.88 3.69 -14.41
CA TRP A 148 -19.73 4.18 -15.50
C TRP A 148 -21.11 3.49 -15.53
N ALA A 149 -21.16 2.17 -15.39
CA ALA A 149 -22.45 1.46 -15.37
C ALA A 149 -23.25 1.81 -14.10
N ALA A 150 -22.57 2.00 -12.98
CA ALA A 150 -23.20 2.19 -11.68
C ALA A 150 -23.87 3.55 -11.50
N SER A 151 -23.43 4.58 -12.20
CA SER A 151 -23.77 5.96 -11.85
C SER A 151 -24.03 6.88 -13.02
N ARG A 152 -24.83 7.92 -12.76
CA ARG A 152 -25.10 9.00 -13.72
C ARG A 152 -23.87 9.87 -13.98
N ARG A 153 -23.04 10.03 -12.95
CA ARG A 153 -21.80 10.81 -13.00
C ARG A 153 -20.64 9.98 -12.50
N HIS A 154 -19.62 9.87 -13.33
CA HIS A 154 -18.45 9.06 -13.02
C HIS A 154 -17.17 9.90 -13.07
N LEU A 155 -16.47 9.94 -11.94
CA LEU A 155 -15.18 10.59 -11.76
C LEU A 155 -14.08 9.55 -11.60
N GLY A 156 -12.85 9.86 -11.96
CA GLY A 156 -11.78 8.87 -11.81
C GLY A 156 -10.40 9.31 -12.22
N MET A 157 -9.52 8.33 -12.40
CA MET A 157 -8.13 8.56 -12.76
C MET A 157 -7.84 8.18 -14.22
N LEU A 158 -7.04 8.99 -14.90
CA LEU A 158 -6.53 8.72 -16.24
C LEU A 158 -5.01 8.58 -16.20
N ALA A 159 -4.48 7.45 -16.69
CA ALA A 159 -3.04 7.27 -16.80
C ALA A 159 -2.44 8.20 -17.85
N ALA A 160 -1.16 8.56 -17.68
CA ALA A 160 -0.50 9.56 -18.52
C ALA A 160 -0.40 9.18 -20.00
N ASP A 161 -0.38 7.89 -20.30
CA ASP A 161 -0.27 7.28 -21.64
C ASP A 161 -1.64 6.94 -22.26
N GLU A 162 -2.74 7.14 -21.55
CA GLU A 162 -4.06 6.77 -22.02
C GLU A 162 -4.68 7.79 -22.99
N ILE A 163 -5.31 7.25 -24.04
CA ILE A 163 -5.97 8.02 -25.09
C ILE A 163 -7.22 8.70 -24.52
N THR A 164 -7.41 9.98 -24.86
CA THR A 164 -8.55 10.84 -24.49
C THR A 164 -9.92 10.21 -24.74
N VAL A 165 -10.05 9.25 -25.67
CA VAL A 165 -11.31 8.53 -25.92
C VAL A 165 -11.82 7.77 -24.70
N LYS A 166 -10.94 7.32 -23.79
CA LYS A 166 -11.34 6.67 -22.52
C LYS A 166 -12.10 7.62 -21.60
N LEU A 167 -11.92 8.94 -21.77
CA LEU A 167 -12.76 9.92 -21.10
C LEU A 167 -14.22 9.75 -21.49
N ARG A 168 -14.60 9.14 -22.62
CA ARG A 168 -16.01 8.87 -22.99
C ARG A 168 -16.80 8.14 -21.90
N LEU A 169 -16.14 7.44 -20.98
CA LEU A 169 -16.78 6.79 -19.84
C LEU A 169 -16.75 7.60 -18.54
N MET A 170 -16.11 8.76 -18.51
CA MET A 170 -15.91 9.61 -17.31
C MET A 170 -16.33 11.05 -17.55
N ASP A 171 -16.93 11.71 -16.57
CA ASP A 171 -17.28 13.13 -16.65
C ASP A 171 -16.09 14.04 -16.37
N SER A 172 -15.24 13.65 -15.44
CA SER A 172 -14.00 14.34 -15.11
C SER A 172 -12.95 13.35 -14.60
N ALA A 173 -11.68 13.73 -14.80
CA ALA A 173 -10.55 12.90 -14.46
C ALA A 173 -9.44 13.71 -13.78
N VAL A 174 -8.76 13.07 -12.84
CA VAL A 174 -7.43 13.49 -12.38
C VAL A 174 -6.37 12.70 -13.17
N ARG A 175 -5.28 13.36 -13.55
CA ARG A 175 -4.13 12.67 -14.15
C ARG A 175 -3.39 11.86 -13.10
N PHE A 176 -3.23 10.57 -13.36
CA PHE A 176 -2.51 9.67 -12.49
C PHE A 176 -1.00 9.89 -12.59
N ASP A 177 -0.39 10.34 -11.50
CA ASP A 177 1.06 10.37 -11.33
C ASP A 177 1.52 9.12 -10.59
N ASP A 178 2.29 8.27 -11.28
CA ASP A 178 2.80 7.02 -10.74
C ASP A 178 4.19 7.15 -10.10
N ILE A 179 4.74 8.36 -10.04
CA ILE A 179 6.14 8.59 -9.62
C ILE A 179 6.21 9.50 -8.40
N ASN A 180 5.69 10.73 -8.49
CA ASN A 180 6.01 11.77 -7.51
C ASN A 180 4.88 12.05 -6.51
N THR A 181 3.70 11.48 -6.74
CA THR A 181 2.53 11.70 -5.89
C THR A 181 2.17 10.41 -5.16
N HIS A 182 2.13 10.48 -3.83
CA HIS A 182 1.76 9.34 -3.00
C HIS A 182 0.35 8.84 -3.32
N THR A 183 0.12 7.53 -3.22
CA THR A 183 -1.17 6.92 -3.59
C THR A 183 -2.36 7.47 -2.79
N VAL A 184 -2.19 7.78 -1.50
CA VAL A 184 -3.21 8.48 -0.68
C VAL A 184 -3.53 9.86 -1.27
N SER A 185 -2.50 10.66 -1.56
CA SER A 185 -2.65 12.00 -2.15
C SER A 185 -3.34 11.94 -3.51
N MET A 186 -3.01 10.92 -4.33
CA MET A 186 -3.69 10.67 -5.60
C MET A 186 -5.19 10.42 -5.40
N GLY A 187 -5.56 9.58 -4.43
CA GLY A 187 -6.96 9.32 -4.09
C GLY A 187 -7.69 10.60 -3.65
N LEU A 188 -7.05 11.40 -2.80
CA LEU A 188 -7.61 12.65 -2.29
C LEU A 188 -7.81 13.74 -3.34
N GLN A 189 -7.06 13.73 -4.45
CA GLN A 189 -7.31 14.66 -5.56
C GLN A 189 -8.69 14.44 -6.21
N LEU A 190 -9.30 13.25 -6.08
CA LEU A 190 -10.67 13.03 -6.54
C LEU A 190 -11.71 13.80 -5.72
N ALA A 191 -11.42 14.12 -4.46
CA ALA A 191 -12.30 14.94 -3.62
C ALA A 191 -12.41 16.39 -4.15
N ASP A 192 -11.35 16.91 -4.77
CA ASP A 192 -11.37 18.26 -5.36
C ASP A 192 -12.36 18.37 -6.52
N LEU A 193 -12.56 17.29 -7.27
CA LEU A 193 -13.50 17.27 -8.41
C LEU A 193 -14.95 17.52 -7.97
N VAL A 194 -15.22 17.38 -6.67
CA VAL A 194 -16.52 17.62 -6.04
C VAL A 194 -16.47 18.66 -4.93
N ASN A 195 -15.37 19.42 -4.82
CA ASN A 195 -15.15 20.45 -3.79
C ASN A 195 -15.32 19.94 -2.34
N VAL A 196 -14.90 18.71 -2.08
CA VAL A 196 -14.90 18.12 -0.73
C VAL A 196 -13.56 18.34 -0.06
N ALA A 197 -13.57 18.76 1.20
CA ALA A 197 -12.37 18.89 2.02
C ALA A 197 -11.68 17.52 2.17
N ARG A 198 -10.38 17.49 1.92
CA ARG A 198 -9.58 16.26 2.00
C ARG A 198 -9.30 15.89 3.45
N CYS A 199 -9.52 14.62 3.79
CA CYS A 199 -9.15 14.00 5.06
C CYS A 199 -8.09 12.93 4.81
N PRO A 200 -6.78 13.22 5.04
CA PRO A 200 -5.68 12.29 4.79
C PRO A 200 -5.51 11.20 5.86
N GLU A 201 -6.60 10.68 6.40
CA GLU A 201 -6.61 9.63 7.42
C GLU A 201 -6.88 8.27 6.78
N VAL A 202 -5.94 7.33 6.92
CA VAL A 202 -6.13 5.94 6.49
C VAL A 202 -6.88 5.20 7.58
N VAL A 203 -7.97 4.53 7.21
CA VAL A 203 -8.88 3.84 8.14
C VAL A 203 -8.57 2.34 8.12
N PRO A 204 -7.94 1.79 9.17
CA PRO A 204 -7.67 0.36 9.23
C PRO A 204 -8.96 -0.45 9.51
N PRO A 205 -9.09 -1.69 8.99
CA PRO A 205 -10.22 -2.57 9.30
C PRO A 205 -10.24 -2.96 10.78
N THR A 206 -11.37 -3.44 11.27
CA THR A 206 -11.54 -3.89 12.66
C THR A 206 -12.46 -5.10 12.72
N ALA A 207 -12.09 -6.12 13.49
CA ALA A 207 -12.95 -7.28 13.76
C ALA A 207 -13.65 -7.15 15.12
N GLY A 208 -13.18 -6.25 16.00
CA GLY A 208 -13.70 -6.06 17.34
C GLY A 208 -13.37 -7.21 18.29
N GLY A 209 -12.31 -7.97 17.99
CA GLY A 209 -11.92 -9.17 18.74
C GLY A 209 -10.90 -8.93 19.85
N SER A 210 -10.79 -9.88 20.76
CA SER A 210 -9.71 -9.96 21.76
C SER A 210 -8.41 -10.49 21.13
N LEU A 211 -7.29 -10.29 21.81
CA LEU A 211 -6.02 -10.91 21.43
C LEU A 211 -6.09 -12.44 21.49
N PRO A 212 -5.33 -13.15 20.64
CA PRO A 212 -5.06 -14.57 20.82
C PRO A 212 -4.49 -14.87 22.21
N SER A 213 -4.94 -15.96 22.83
CA SER A 213 -4.59 -16.33 24.21
C SER A 213 -3.12 -16.69 24.42
N GLU A 214 -2.41 -16.96 23.33
CA GLU A 214 -0.98 -17.22 23.25
C GLU A 214 -0.14 -15.96 23.52
N ILE A 215 -0.74 -14.77 23.39
CA ILE A 215 -0.09 -13.50 23.68
C ILE A 215 -0.29 -13.18 25.16
N ARG A 216 0.80 -13.19 25.92
CA ARG A 216 0.76 -13.16 27.40
C ARG A 216 1.40 -11.92 28.02
N GLN A 217 2.10 -11.12 27.22
CA GLN A 217 2.85 -9.94 27.66
C GLN A 217 2.98 -8.93 26.51
N ALA A 218 3.62 -7.79 26.79
CA ALA A 218 3.98 -6.81 25.76
C ALA A 218 4.71 -7.48 24.59
N PHE A 219 4.28 -7.17 23.36
CA PHE A 219 4.73 -7.90 22.18
C PHE A 219 5.03 -7.00 20.99
N ALA A 220 5.92 -7.49 20.13
CA ALA A 220 6.26 -6.91 18.85
C ALA A 220 5.83 -7.85 17.71
N VAL A 221 5.32 -7.28 16.63
CA VAL A 221 4.87 -8.02 15.45
C VAL A 221 5.92 -7.93 14.36
N LEU A 222 6.34 -9.07 13.82
CA LEU A 222 7.13 -9.15 12.59
C LEU A 222 6.25 -9.73 11.48
N HIS A 223 6.29 -9.11 10.30
CA HIS A 223 5.59 -9.60 9.11
C HIS A 223 6.61 -9.79 7.99
N PRO A 224 7.29 -10.95 7.94
CA PRO A 224 8.57 -11.04 7.25
C PRO A 224 8.44 -11.40 5.76
N PHE A 225 7.28 -11.87 5.31
CA PHE A 225 7.07 -12.43 3.97
C PHE A 225 6.27 -11.49 3.06
N PRO A 226 6.91 -10.80 2.10
CA PRO A 226 6.23 -10.04 1.07
C PRO A 226 5.76 -10.94 -0.07
N LYS A 227 4.76 -10.46 -0.83
CA LYS A 227 4.28 -11.13 -2.05
C LYS A 227 5.34 -11.39 -3.14
N PHE A 228 6.42 -10.61 -3.17
CA PHE A 228 7.44 -10.69 -4.20
C PHE A 228 8.84 -10.79 -3.59
N ASN A 229 9.66 -11.71 -4.09
CA ASN A 229 10.99 -12.03 -3.56
C ASN A 229 11.91 -10.81 -3.52
N TYR A 230 11.77 -9.89 -4.47
CA TYR A 230 12.64 -8.70 -4.54
C TYR A 230 12.44 -7.75 -3.36
N LYS A 231 11.40 -7.94 -2.55
CA LYS A 231 11.14 -7.19 -1.33
C LYS A 231 11.55 -7.94 -0.06
N MET A 232 12.04 -9.18 -0.18
CA MET A 232 12.43 -9.98 0.98
C MET A 232 13.69 -9.42 1.64
N TRP A 233 13.69 -9.50 2.97
CA TRP A 233 14.90 -9.39 3.78
C TRP A 233 15.42 -10.80 4.13
N THR A 234 16.51 -10.89 4.88
CA THR A 234 17.19 -12.17 5.15
C THR A 234 16.57 -12.91 6.31
N GLU A 235 16.52 -14.25 6.25
CA GLU A 235 16.05 -15.08 7.37
C GLU A 235 16.91 -14.84 8.63
N ALA A 236 18.23 -14.77 8.47
CA ALA A 236 19.16 -14.47 9.57
C ALA A 236 18.90 -13.09 10.20
N GLY A 237 18.53 -12.09 9.39
CA GLY A 237 18.14 -10.77 9.87
C GLY A 237 16.89 -10.79 10.73
N TRP A 238 15.86 -11.52 10.29
CA TRP A 238 14.62 -11.69 11.05
C TRP A 238 14.84 -12.43 12.38
N VAL A 239 15.64 -13.50 12.38
CA VAL A 239 15.98 -14.24 13.61
C VAL A 239 16.73 -13.34 14.60
N ALA A 240 17.75 -12.61 14.14
CA ALA A 240 18.51 -11.70 14.98
C ALA A 240 17.62 -10.59 15.58
N LEU A 241 16.70 -10.04 14.79
CA LEU A 241 15.74 -9.04 15.25
C LEU A 241 14.78 -9.61 16.31
N ALA A 242 14.22 -10.79 16.06
CA ALA A 242 13.35 -11.45 17.02
C ALA A 242 14.05 -11.68 18.36
N GLN A 243 15.28 -12.20 18.34
CA GLN A 243 16.09 -12.44 19.53
C GLN A 243 16.44 -11.14 20.27
N ALA A 244 16.76 -10.06 19.55
CA ALA A 244 17.03 -8.77 20.17
C ALA A 244 15.79 -8.19 20.89
N LEU A 245 14.61 -8.33 20.29
CA LEU A 245 13.34 -7.89 20.90
C LEU A 245 12.97 -8.74 22.12
N GLN A 246 13.16 -10.07 22.04
CA GLN A 246 12.98 -10.98 23.18
C GLN A 246 13.96 -10.68 24.32
N GLY A 247 15.21 -10.33 24.00
CA GLY A 247 16.20 -9.89 24.99
C GLY A 247 15.79 -8.61 25.73
N ARG A 248 14.92 -7.79 25.14
CA ARG A 248 14.26 -6.64 25.78
C ARG A 248 12.96 -6.99 26.53
N GLY A 249 12.60 -8.27 26.60
CA GLY A 249 11.42 -8.75 27.31
C GLY A 249 10.12 -8.74 26.50
N PHE A 250 10.17 -8.46 25.19
CA PHE A 250 8.98 -8.53 24.34
C PHE A 250 8.71 -9.96 23.89
N GLN A 251 7.45 -10.37 23.89
CA GLN A 251 7.05 -11.52 23.09
C GLN A 251 7.11 -11.13 21.60
N VAL A 252 7.60 -12.01 20.73
CA VAL A 252 7.66 -11.75 19.29
C VAL A 252 6.61 -12.60 18.58
N VAL A 253 5.80 -11.94 17.75
CA VAL A 253 4.69 -12.56 17.00
C VAL A 253 4.96 -12.43 15.50
N LEU A 254 5.03 -13.56 14.80
CA LEU A 254 5.13 -13.62 13.35
C LEU A 254 3.75 -13.68 12.74
N THR A 255 3.46 -12.78 11.80
CA THR A 255 2.20 -12.75 11.05
C THR A 255 2.43 -13.00 9.57
N GLY A 256 1.41 -13.55 8.91
CA GLY A 256 1.43 -13.84 7.49
C GLY A 256 0.06 -14.31 6.99
N SER A 257 -0.12 -14.37 5.68
CA SER A 257 -1.33 -14.94 5.07
C SER A 257 -1.42 -16.47 5.26
N SER A 258 -2.53 -17.06 4.78
CA SER A 258 -2.75 -18.51 4.78
C SER A 258 -2.06 -19.22 3.61
N ASP A 259 -1.22 -18.54 2.83
CA ASP A 259 -0.42 -19.15 1.78
C ASP A 259 0.61 -20.13 2.37
N ALA A 260 0.72 -21.32 1.78
CA ALA A 260 1.56 -22.38 2.35
C ALA A 260 3.06 -22.04 2.37
N GLU A 261 3.55 -21.28 1.40
CA GLU A 261 4.95 -20.84 1.37
C GLU A 261 5.23 -19.83 2.49
N GLU A 262 4.32 -18.88 2.67
CA GLU A 262 4.40 -17.85 3.70
C GLU A 262 4.29 -18.44 5.12
N VAL A 263 3.35 -19.37 5.35
CA VAL A 263 3.21 -20.11 6.61
C VAL A 263 4.48 -20.90 6.89
N GLY A 264 5.00 -21.65 5.89
CA GLY A 264 6.22 -22.43 6.04
C GLY A 264 7.45 -21.55 6.35
N TYR A 265 7.55 -20.37 5.74
CA TYR A 265 8.60 -19.40 6.03
C TYR A 265 8.52 -18.88 7.48
N CYS A 266 7.34 -18.49 7.94
CA CYS A 266 7.14 -18.01 9.31
C CYS A 266 7.41 -19.11 10.35
N GLN A 267 7.02 -20.36 10.07
CA GLN A 267 7.30 -21.50 10.96
C GLN A 267 8.79 -21.78 11.11
N ARG A 268 9.58 -21.67 10.01
CA ARG A 268 11.05 -21.81 10.10
C ARG A 268 11.67 -20.71 10.96
N LEU A 269 11.23 -19.47 10.80
CA LEU A 269 11.68 -18.35 11.63
C LEU A 269 11.29 -18.54 13.10
N ALA A 270 10.07 -19.01 13.38
CA ALA A 270 9.62 -19.32 14.73
C ALA A 270 10.48 -20.42 15.37
N ALA A 271 10.78 -21.50 14.64
CA ALA A 271 11.65 -22.57 15.13
C ALA A 271 13.08 -22.08 15.45
N ALA A 272 13.61 -21.13 14.68
CA ALA A 272 14.96 -20.59 14.88
C ALA A 272 15.06 -19.51 15.97
N SER A 273 13.95 -18.81 16.28
CA SER A 273 13.93 -17.67 17.20
C SER A 273 13.12 -17.87 18.48
N GLY A 274 12.26 -18.90 18.54
CA GLY A 274 11.28 -19.06 19.61
C GLY A 274 10.10 -18.07 19.53
N ALA A 275 9.92 -17.36 18.41
CA ALA A 275 8.77 -16.48 18.20
C ALA A 275 7.45 -17.26 18.06
N LEU A 276 6.34 -16.63 18.43
CA LEU A 276 5.00 -17.17 18.22
C LEU A 276 4.59 -16.98 16.75
N CYS A 277 4.25 -18.05 16.03
CA CYS A 277 3.78 -17.96 14.64
C CYS A 277 2.25 -17.99 14.56
N LEU A 278 1.65 -16.88 14.10
CA LEU A 278 0.22 -16.74 13.80
C LEU A 278 -0.07 -16.62 12.30
N ALA A 279 0.91 -16.91 11.43
CA ALA A 279 0.69 -16.90 9.99
C ALA A 279 -0.46 -17.84 9.59
N GLY A 280 -1.37 -17.32 8.76
CA GLY A 280 -2.56 -18.05 8.29
C GLY A 280 -3.70 -18.20 9.30
N GLN A 281 -3.55 -17.65 10.52
CA GLN A 281 -4.54 -17.79 11.59
C GLN A 281 -5.43 -16.56 11.77
N LEU A 282 -5.05 -15.43 11.18
CA LEU A 282 -5.72 -14.14 11.35
C LEU A 282 -6.24 -13.59 10.03
N SER A 283 -7.44 -13.03 10.05
CA SER A 283 -7.93 -12.16 8.99
C SER A 283 -7.16 -10.83 8.97
N LEU A 284 -7.35 -10.00 7.94
CA LEU A 284 -6.77 -8.65 7.90
C LEU A 284 -7.30 -7.76 9.03
N ALA A 285 -8.59 -7.88 9.35
CA ALA A 285 -9.22 -7.15 10.45
C ALA A 285 -8.70 -7.60 11.81
N GLN A 286 -8.56 -8.91 12.03
CA GLN A 286 -7.93 -9.46 13.25
C GLN A 286 -6.45 -9.07 13.35
N THR A 287 -5.74 -9.01 12.22
CA THR A 287 -4.36 -8.52 12.17
C THR A 287 -4.31 -7.05 12.58
N ALA A 288 -5.26 -6.21 12.16
CA ALA A 288 -5.34 -4.82 12.62
C ALA A 288 -5.60 -4.72 14.13
N ASP A 289 -6.51 -5.55 14.67
CA ASP A 289 -6.80 -5.61 16.11
C ASP A 289 -5.58 -6.04 16.94
N LEU A 290 -4.80 -7.00 16.42
CA LEU A 290 -3.50 -7.39 16.97
C LEU A 290 -2.51 -6.21 16.93
N LEU A 291 -2.39 -5.54 15.78
CA LEU A 291 -1.45 -4.45 15.60
C LEU A 291 -1.75 -3.28 16.54
N ARG A 292 -3.01 -2.90 16.76
CA ARG A 292 -3.35 -1.79 17.69
C ARG A 292 -2.88 -2.01 19.13
N GLN A 293 -2.59 -3.25 19.52
CA GLN A 293 -2.13 -3.63 20.85
C GLN A 293 -0.64 -3.98 20.89
N ALA A 294 0.05 -3.97 19.74
CA ALA A 294 1.46 -4.22 19.64
C ALA A 294 2.29 -2.98 20.02
N GLU A 295 3.48 -3.21 20.57
CA GLU A 295 4.42 -2.14 20.93
C GLU A 295 5.28 -1.71 19.74
N LEU A 296 5.42 -2.58 18.75
CA LEU A 296 6.19 -2.36 17.54
C LEU A 296 5.73 -3.30 16.42
N PHE A 297 5.78 -2.81 15.18
CA PHE A 297 5.74 -3.62 13.98
C PHE A 297 7.02 -3.46 13.16
N VAL A 298 7.51 -4.56 12.56
CA VAL A 298 8.55 -4.52 11.54
C VAL A 298 8.16 -5.38 10.34
N GLY A 299 8.28 -4.83 9.13
CA GLY A 299 7.94 -5.54 7.90
C GLY A 299 8.55 -4.90 6.65
N PRO A 300 8.64 -5.64 5.53
CA PRO A 300 9.03 -5.08 4.24
C PRO A 300 7.89 -4.26 3.63
N ASP A 301 8.08 -3.76 2.40
CA ASP A 301 7.02 -3.11 1.62
C ASP A 301 5.87 -4.08 1.25
N THR A 302 4.90 -4.20 2.16
CA THR A 302 3.68 -5.03 2.06
C THR A 302 2.45 -4.26 2.54
N ALA A 303 1.26 -4.80 2.22
CA ALA A 303 0.00 -4.22 2.68
C ALA A 303 -0.12 -4.17 4.22
N VAL A 304 0.43 -5.15 4.94
CA VAL A 304 0.38 -5.20 6.41
C VAL A 304 1.26 -4.09 7.03
N THR A 305 2.34 -3.69 6.35
CA THR A 305 3.15 -2.54 6.79
C THR A 305 2.38 -1.22 6.69
N HIS A 306 1.57 -1.05 5.64
CA HIS A 306 0.65 0.10 5.55
C HIS A 306 -0.44 0.04 6.62
N LEU A 307 -0.94 -1.16 6.90
CA LEU A 307 -1.94 -1.38 7.94
C LEU A 307 -1.39 -1.01 9.33
N ALA A 308 -0.17 -1.43 9.66
CA ALA A 308 0.50 -1.08 10.91
C ALA A 308 0.68 0.44 11.06
N ALA A 309 1.11 1.11 9.98
CA ALA A 309 1.21 2.57 9.96
C ALA A 309 -0.13 3.25 10.25
N ALA A 310 -1.22 2.77 9.63
CA ALA A 310 -2.58 3.29 9.84
C ALA A 310 -3.13 3.00 11.24
N CYS A 311 -2.77 1.87 11.86
CA CYS A 311 -3.12 1.55 13.24
C CYS A 311 -2.45 2.45 14.28
N GLY A 312 -1.50 3.30 13.87
CA GLY A 312 -0.86 4.29 14.75
C GLY A 312 0.29 3.74 15.60
N ILE A 313 0.63 2.46 15.44
CA ILE A 313 1.72 1.85 16.20
C ILE A 313 3.10 2.20 15.65
N PRO A 314 4.16 2.18 16.48
CA PRO A 314 5.54 2.26 16.00
C PRO A 314 5.79 1.21 14.92
N THR A 315 6.19 1.66 13.73
CA THR A 315 6.29 0.84 12.52
C THR A 315 7.66 1.04 11.89
N VAL A 316 8.44 -0.02 11.71
CA VAL A 316 9.67 -0.01 10.90
C VAL A 316 9.39 -0.70 9.57
N ALA A 317 9.56 0.05 8.48
CA ALA A 317 9.29 -0.40 7.13
C ALA A 317 10.57 -0.56 6.32
N LEU A 318 10.86 -1.78 5.84
CA LEU A 318 12.05 -2.09 5.05
C LEU A 318 11.77 -1.87 3.56
N PHE A 319 12.49 -0.94 2.95
CA PHE A 319 12.33 -0.56 1.55
C PHE A 319 13.63 -0.79 0.78
N GLY A 320 13.50 -1.22 -0.47
CA GLY A 320 14.62 -1.44 -1.38
C GLY A 320 14.30 -0.89 -2.76
N PRO A 321 13.98 -1.75 -3.74
CA PRO A 321 13.76 -1.31 -5.12
C PRO A 321 12.47 -0.49 -5.31
N SER A 322 11.54 -0.53 -4.36
CA SER A 322 10.26 0.17 -4.42
C SER A 322 10.39 1.67 -4.22
N ASN A 323 9.54 2.43 -4.92
CA ASN A 323 9.45 3.88 -4.78
C ASN A 323 8.73 4.28 -3.47
N PRO A 324 9.43 4.83 -2.47
CA PRO A 324 8.82 5.23 -1.20
C PRO A 324 7.96 6.48 -1.33
N VAL A 325 8.22 7.39 -2.29
CA VAL A 325 7.37 8.57 -2.51
C VAL A 325 5.95 8.16 -2.87
N LYS A 326 5.83 7.10 -3.66
CA LYS A 326 4.54 6.58 -4.15
C LYS A 326 3.86 5.64 -3.14
N TRP A 327 4.64 4.77 -2.52
CA TRP A 327 4.14 3.61 -1.76
C TRP A 327 4.68 3.51 -0.33
N GLY A 328 5.38 4.50 0.20
CA GLY A 328 5.81 4.43 1.60
C GLY A 328 4.58 4.41 2.54
N PRO A 329 4.66 3.77 3.72
CA PRO A 329 3.52 3.72 4.63
C PRO A 329 3.05 5.11 5.02
N TRP A 330 1.74 5.34 5.13
CA TRP A 330 1.21 6.65 5.48
C TRP A 330 1.14 6.79 7.01
N PRO A 331 1.89 7.71 7.63
CA PRO A 331 1.85 7.86 9.09
C PRO A 331 0.46 8.25 9.60
N SER A 332 0.07 7.71 10.75
CA SER A 332 -1.19 8.05 11.40
C SER A 332 -1.16 9.49 11.97
N GLY A 333 -2.34 10.11 12.08
CA GLY A 333 -2.51 11.46 12.65
C GLY A 333 -1.92 12.60 11.81
N ARG A 334 -1.74 12.39 10.50
CA ARG A 334 -1.11 13.37 9.61
C ARG A 334 -2.16 14.20 8.88
N ASP A 335 -2.03 15.53 8.91
CA ASP A 335 -2.91 16.47 8.20
C ASP A 335 -2.34 16.97 6.85
N VAL A 336 -1.06 16.70 6.59
CA VAL A 336 -0.38 17.11 5.35
C VAL A 336 -0.65 16.11 4.23
N ILE A 337 -1.07 16.60 3.06
CA ILE A 337 -1.48 15.75 1.92
C ILE A 337 -0.29 15.36 1.03
N ASP A 338 0.84 16.05 1.07
CA ASP A 338 2.02 15.69 0.25
C ASP A 338 2.66 14.38 0.72
N SER A 339 3.45 13.72 -0.12
CA SER A 339 4.17 12.51 0.32
C SER A 339 5.09 12.84 1.51
N PRO A 340 5.08 12.05 2.60
CA PRO A 340 6.04 12.24 3.68
C PRO A 340 7.43 11.74 3.27
N TRP A 341 7.53 10.96 2.20
CA TRP A 341 8.74 10.27 1.83
C TRP A 341 9.50 10.97 0.72
N ARG A 342 10.83 10.91 0.79
CA ARG A 342 11.73 11.30 -0.30
C ARG A 342 12.12 10.07 -1.11
N MET A 343 12.51 10.27 -2.37
CA MET A 343 12.91 9.17 -3.24
C MET A 343 14.07 8.36 -2.67
N VAL A 344 15.05 9.04 -2.08
CA VAL A 344 16.25 8.44 -1.50
C VAL A 344 16.41 8.88 -0.05
N GLY A 345 16.71 7.92 0.82
CA GLY A 345 17.01 8.12 2.23
C GLY A 345 16.05 7.40 3.17
N SER A 346 16.56 7.07 4.36
CA SER A 346 15.74 6.62 5.49
C SER A 346 15.27 7.82 6.30
N ALA A 347 14.04 7.77 6.81
CA ALA A 347 13.50 8.84 7.63
C ALA A 347 12.40 8.31 8.57
N ARG A 348 12.19 9.05 9.67
CA ARG A 348 11.04 8.86 10.54
C ARG A 348 10.03 9.98 10.32
N HIS A 349 8.77 9.60 10.11
CA HIS A 349 7.64 10.51 10.08
C HIS A 349 6.52 9.95 10.95
N GLY A 350 6.17 10.66 12.02
CA GLY A 350 5.20 10.19 13.01
C GLY A 350 5.57 8.82 13.60
N ASN A 351 4.65 7.88 13.47
CA ASN A 351 4.81 6.50 13.95
C ASN A 351 5.57 5.58 12.99
N VAL A 352 6.05 6.06 11.84
CA VAL A 352 6.73 5.21 10.84
C VAL A 352 8.19 5.61 10.69
N MET A 353 9.09 4.63 10.82
CA MET A 353 10.48 4.68 10.40
C MET A 353 10.63 3.87 9.10
N LEU A 354 10.91 4.55 7.98
CA LEU A 354 11.24 3.87 6.73
C LEU A 354 12.75 3.70 6.63
N LEU A 355 13.21 2.45 6.57
CA LEU A 355 14.59 2.09 6.32
C LEU A 355 14.79 1.71 4.86
N GLN A 356 15.50 2.55 4.12
CA GLN A 356 15.85 2.24 2.74
C GLN A 356 17.21 1.52 2.65
N GLY A 357 17.24 0.47 1.84
CA GLY A 357 18.45 -0.26 1.46
C GLY A 357 19.51 0.63 0.81
N SER A 358 20.76 0.20 0.86
CA SER A 358 21.89 0.95 0.30
C SER A 358 22.11 0.64 -1.18
N GLY A 359 22.70 1.61 -1.90
CA GLY A 359 23.13 1.49 -3.28
C GLY A 359 22.72 2.69 -4.13
N GLU A 360 23.55 3.08 -5.10
CA GLU A 360 23.29 4.23 -5.97
C GLU A 360 22.01 4.06 -6.82
N CYS A 361 21.61 2.82 -7.09
CA CYS A 361 20.42 2.52 -7.86
C CYS A 361 19.14 2.54 -7.02
N VAL A 362 19.18 2.73 -5.70
CA VAL A 362 18.02 2.58 -4.81
C VAL A 362 17.23 3.89 -4.73
N PRO A 363 15.91 3.88 -5.01
CA PRO A 363 15.09 2.76 -5.48
C PRO A 363 15.18 2.59 -6.99
N CYS A 364 15.45 1.36 -7.46
CA CYS A 364 15.66 1.14 -8.89
C CYS A 364 14.34 1.04 -9.67
N ARG A 365 13.27 0.62 -8.98
CA ARG A 365 11.92 0.36 -9.53
C ARG A 365 11.92 -0.73 -10.60
N LEU A 366 12.91 -1.63 -10.56
CA LEU A 366 13.10 -2.69 -11.55
C LEU A 366 12.72 -4.07 -11.04
N GLU A 367 11.99 -4.21 -9.92
CA GLU A 367 11.55 -5.54 -9.43
C GLU A 367 12.72 -6.49 -9.11
N GLY A 368 13.79 -5.99 -8.49
CA GLY A 368 14.97 -6.78 -8.13
C GLY A 368 16.17 -6.57 -9.05
N CYS A 369 17.30 -7.20 -8.70
CA CYS A 369 18.56 -7.04 -9.43
C CYS A 369 18.51 -7.67 -10.85
N ASP A 370 17.72 -8.74 -11.02
CA ASP A 370 17.55 -9.50 -12.26
C ASP A 370 16.28 -9.11 -13.04
N ARG A 371 15.52 -8.16 -12.52
CA ARG A 371 14.37 -7.53 -13.18
C ARG A 371 13.15 -8.40 -13.44
N HIS A 372 12.75 -9.17 -12.44
CA HIS A 372 11.52 -9.96 -12.47
C HIS A 372 10.99 -10.20 -11.05
N LEU A 373 9.70 -10.52 -10.92
CA LEU A 373 9.01 -10.65 -9.62
C LEU A 373 9.64 -11.61 -8.60
N ALA A 374 10.37 -12.63 -9.08
CA ALA A 374 11.06 -13.62 -8.25
C ALA A 374 12.56 -13.30 -8.00
N SER A 375 13.06 -12.18 -8.52
CA SER A 375 14.45 -11.74 -8.32
C SER A 375 14.67 -11.30 -6.89
N TRP A 376 15.93 -11.26 -6.45
CA TRP A 376 16.33 -10.74 -5.16
C TRP A 376 16.90 -9.33 -5.30
N SER A 377 16.78 -8.53 -4.24
CA SER A 377 17.33 -7.17 -4.21
C SER A 377 18.52 -7.10 -3.27
N ARG A 378 19.71 -6.86 -3.81
CA ARG A 378 20.93 -6.66 -3.03
C ARG A 378 20.77 -5.63 -1.92
N CYS A 379 20.10 -4.51 -2.19
CA CYS A 379 19.87 -3.45 -1.22
C CYS A 379 19.08 -3.88 0.02
N LEU A 380 18.30 -4.96 -0.06
CA LEU A 380 17.65 -5.58 1.10
C LEU A 380 18.48 -6.74 1.62
N GLN A 381 18.97 -7.62 0.75
CA GLN A 381 19.74 -8.81 1.16
C GLN A 381 21.05 -8.49 1.88
N GLU A 382 21.65 -7.33 1.61
CA GLU A 382 22.85 -6.82 2.29
C GLU A 382 22.53 -5.81 3.40
N MET A 383 21.26 -5.53 3.69
CA MET A 383 20.88 -4.63 4.78
C MET A 383 21.27 -5.26 6.13
N PRO A 384 22.17 -4.64 6.91
CA PRO A 384 22.65 -5.24 8.16
C PRO A 384 21.55 -5.37 9.20
N SER A 385 21.51 -6.50 9.93
CA SER A 385 20.57 -6.73 11.04
C SER A 385 20.71 -5.68 12.14
N ALA A 386 21.93 -5.30 12.49
CA ALA A 386 22.19 -4.25 13.49
C ALA A 386 21.44 -2.95 13.15
N ARG A 387 21.46 -2.51 11.88
CA ARG A 387 20.76 -1.30 11.44
C ARG A 387 19.24 -1.39 11.64
N VAL A 388 18.65 -2.56 11.39
CA VAL A 388 17.21 -2.78 11.58
C VAL A 388 16.86 -2.88 13.06
N ILE A 389 17.70 -3.56 13.85
CA ILE A 389 17.56 -3.68 15.30
C ILE A 389 17.63 -2.29 15.96
N ASP A 390 18.63 -1.48 15.62
CA ASP A 390 18.78 -0.13 16.18
C ASP A 390 17.55 0.74 15.90
N ALA A 391 17.03 0.67 14.67
CA ALA A 391 15.81 1.40 14.31
C ALA A 391 14.57 0.87 15.05
N ALA A 392 14.42 -0.44 15.18
CA ALA A 392 13.34 -1.08 15.92
C ALA A 392 13.37 -0.68 17.41
N LEU A 393 14.53 -0.79 18.04
CA LEU A 393 14.71 -0.46 19.45
C LEU A 393 14.56 1.05 19.73
N GLY A 394 14.95 1.91 18.78
CA GLY A 394 14.75 3.36 18.85
C GLY A 394 13.31 3.84 18.60
N MET A 395 12.44 2.96 18.09
CA MET A 395 11.00 3.24 17.94
C MET A 395 10.19 2.86 19.18
N LEU A 396 10.70 1.95 20.00
CA LEU A 396 10.09 1.53 21.26
C LEU A 396 10.20 2.64 22.32
N LYS A 397 9.20 2.68 23.22
CA LYS A 397 9.30 3.51 24.43
C LYS A 397 10.39 2.93 25.37
N PRO A 398 11.06 3.77 26.17
CA PRO A 398 11.94 3.29 27.23
C PRO A 398 11.17 2.35 28.17
N THR A 399 11.77 1.22 28.52
CA THR A 399 11.20 0.30 29.51
C THR A 399 11.24 0.92 30.91
N SER A 400 10.36 0.49 31.81
CA SER A 400 10.38 0.95 33.22
C SER A 400 11.74 0.70 33.89
N ALA A 401 12.47 -0.34 33.47
CA ALA A 401 13.82 -0.64 33.94
C ALA A 401 14.90 0.30 33.38
N GLU A 402 14.72 0.83 32.17
CA GLU A 402 15.60 1.85 31.57
C GLU A 402 15.33 3.25 32.15
N LEU A 403 14.08 3.55 32.53
CA LEU A 403 13.73 4.82 33.19
C LEU A 403 14.13 4.87 34.67
N ALA A 404 14.36 3.72 35.30
CA ALA A 404 14.77 3.60 36.70
C ALA A 404 16.30 3.64 36.90
N ARG A 405 17.07 3.68 35.81
CA ARG A 405 18.53 3.86 35.80
C ARG A 405 18.85 5.29 35.40
#